data_AF-A0A0N4XX26-F1
#
_entry.id   AF-A0A0N4XX26-F1
#
_cell.length_a   1.000
_cell.length_b   1.000
_cell.length_c   1.000
_cell.angle_alpha   90.00
_cell.angle_beta   90.00
_cell.angle_gamma   90.00
#
_symmetry.space_group_name_H-M   'P 1'
#
loop_
_entity.id
_entity.type
_entity.pdbx_description
1 polymer ?
#
loop_
_entity_poly.entity_id
_entity_poly.type
_entity_poly.pdbx_seq_one_letter_code
_entity_poly.pdbx_strand_id
1 'polypeptide(L)' 'MGKAVNGKPRLVKCVFSDRRYLFQILSRSRKLRSSPIYAGVFVRKSMRREERDKEAELRKQAQDPNQRNHGGSRVFVVYR' A
#
# COMPACT_ATOMS: atom_id res chain seq x y z
N MET A 1 -4.01 9.25 7.66
CA MET A 1 -3.08 8.63 8.62
C MET A 1 -3.89 8.15 9.81
N GLY A 2 -3.54 7.02 10.43
CA GLY A 2 -4.33 6.47 11.53
C GLY A 2 -4.29 7.36 12.78
N LYS A 3 -5.32 7.26 13.64
CA LYS A 3 -5.28 7.86 14.99
C LYS A 3 -4.18 7.17 15.81
N ALA A 4 -3.52 7.90 16.70
CA ALA A 4 -2.59 7.30 17.65
C ALA A 4 -3.34 6.32 18.56
N VAL A 5 -2.75 5.15 18.79
CA VAL A 5 -3.30 4.10 19.65
C VAL A 5 -2.21 3.71 20.64
N ASN A 6 -2.55 3.68 21.93
CA ASN A 6 -1.61 3.27 22.97
C ASN A 6 -1.11 1.84 22.70
N GLY A 7 0.19 1.61 22.91
CA GLY A 7 0.84 0.32 22.65
C GLY A 7 1.14 0.02 21.18
N LYS A 8 0.81 0.91 20.23
CA LYS A 8 1.18 0.76 18.81
C LYS A 8 2.23 1.78 18.38
N PRO A 9 3.26 1.38 17.61
CA PRO A 9 4.23 2.31 17.05
C PRO A 9 3.54 3.42 16.25
N ARG A 10 4.02 4.66 16.42
CA ARG A 10 3.49 5.80 15.65
C ARG A 10 3.89 5.69 14.19
N LEU A 11 3.01 6.19 13.32
CA LEU A 11 3.32 6.32 11.91
C LEU A 11 4.25 7.52 11.68
N VAL A 12 5.34 7.32 10.95
CA VAL A 12 6.22 8.40 10.48
C VAL A 12 5.71 8.91 9.13
N LYS A 13 5.59 10.24 8.99
CA LYS A 13 5.25 10.88 7.72
C LYS A 13 6.52 11.46 7.10
N CYS A 14 6.95 10.89 5.97
CA CYS A 14 8.03 11.45 5.16
C CYS A 14 7.43 12.35 4.08
N VAL A 15 7.94 13.57 3.97
CA VAL A 15 7.61 14.51 2.90
C VAL A 15 8.84 14.65 2.02
N PHE A 16 8.67 14.48 0.72
CA PHE A 16 9.75 14.58 -0.25
C PHE A 16 9.66 15.92 -0.99
N SER A 17 10.79 16.43 -1.44
CA SER A 17 10.88 17.62 -2.29
C SER A 17 10.30 17.39 -3.68
N ASP A 18 10.35 16.16 -4.20
CA ASP A 18 9.84 15.78 -5.52
C ASP A 18 9.04 14.46 -5.45
N ARG A 19 8.00 14.36 -6.28
CA ARG A 19 7.18 13.17 -6.49
C ARG A 19 7.98 11.98 -7.05
N ARG A 20 9.09 12.20 -7.75
CA ARG A 20 9.99 11.13 -8.25
C ARG A 20 10.49 10.24 -7.10
N TYR A 21 10.88 10.82 -5.97
CA TYR A 21 11.33 10.08 -4.80
C TYR A 21 10.21 9.23 -4.18
N LEU A 22 9.00 9.76 -4.14
CA LEU A 22 7.83 9.01 -3.69
C LEU A 22 7.63 7.74 -4.53
N PHE A 23 7.64 7.86 -5.86
CA PHE A 23 7.47 6.70 -6.74
C PHE A 23 8.62 5.70 -6.63
N GLN A 24 9.86 6.19 -6.56
CA GLN A 24 11.04 5.35 -6.40
C GLN A 24 10.97 4.52 -5.12
N ILE A 25 10.63 5.14 -3.99
CA ILE A 25 10.51 4.46 -2.69
C ILE A 25 9.35 3.46 -2.71
N LEU A 26 8.18 3.84 -3.25
CA LEU A 26 7.03 2.94 -3.32
C LEU A 26 7.32 1.70 -4.17
N SER A 27 8.05 1.85 -5.28
CA SER A 27 8.43 0.72 -6.14
C SER A 27 9.42 -0.24 -5.47
N ARG A 28 10.36 0.30 -4.68
CA ARG A 28 11.41 -0.45 -3.99
C ARG A 28 11.02 -0.96 -2.61
N SER A 29 9.91 -0.46 -2.03
CA SER A 29 9.48 -0.79 -0.67
C SER A 29 9.33 -2.29 -0.39
N ARG A 30 9.01 -3.09 -1.42
CA ARG A 30 8.95 -4.55 -1.31
C ARG A 30 10.29 -5.19 -0.91
N LYS A 31 11.43 -4.55 -1.23
CA LYS A 31 12.77 -5.02 -0.83
C LYS A 31 13.01 -4.95 0.68
N LEU A 32 12.24 -4.15 1.43
CA LEU A 32 12.35 -4.16 2.89
C LEU A 32 11.90 -5.49 3.49
N ARG A 33 10.95 -6.17 2.84
CA ARG A 33 10.43 -7.45 3.30
C ARG A 33 11.42 -8.60 3.15
N SER A 34 12.40 -8.48 2.25
CA SER A 34 13.46 -9.49 2.09
C SER A 34 14.57 -9.36 3.13
N SER A 35 14.61 -8.27 3.90
CA SER A 35 15.55 -8.12 5.02
C SER A 35 14.85 -8.50 6.33
N PRO A 36 15.37 -9.48 7.10
CA PRO A 36 14.77 -9.89 8.37
C PRO A 36 14.57 -8.74 9.37
N ILE A 37 15.54 -7.81 9.41
CA ILE A 37 15.52 -6.64 10.31
C ILE A 37 14.37 -5.68 9.97
N TYR A 38 13.98 -5.60 8.69
CA TYR A 38 12.97 -4.65 8.20
C TYR A 38 11.66 -5.32 7.77
N ALA A 39 11.49 -6.62 8.03
CA ALA A 39 10.31 -7.37 7.59
C ALA A 39 8.98 -6.78 8.12
N GLY A 40 9.01 -6.17 9.30
CA GLY A 40 7.87 -5.49 9.91
C GLY A 40 7.64 -4.04 9.43
N VAL A 41 8.50 -3.51 8.55
CA VAL A 41 8.41 -2.12 8.09
C VAL A 41 7.60 -2.03 6.79
N PHE A 42 6.52 -1.26 6.83
CA PHE A 42 5.62 -1.08 5.69
C PHE A 42 5.60 0.37 5.22
N VAL A 43 5.91 0.58 3.94
CA VAL A 43 5.83 1.90 3.30
C VAL A 43 4.58 1.97 2.42
N ARG A 44 3.81 3.05 2.57
CA ARG A 44 2.60 3.31 1.79
C ARG A 44 2.45 4.79 1.47
N LYS A 45 1.71 5.08 0.40
CA LYS A 45 1.35 6.45 0.02
C LYS A 45 0.53 7.10 1.13
N SER A 46 0.84 8.37 1.44
CA SER A 46 -0.02 9.17 2.30
C SER A 46 -1.28 9.54 1.53
N MET A 47 -2.44 9.13 2.03
CA MET A 47 -3.75 9.35 1.42
C MET A 47 -4.76 9.80 2.46
N ARG A 48 -5.75 10.57 2.02
CA ARG A 48 -6.97 10.89 2.77
C ARG A 48 -7.75 9.60 3.06
N ARG A 49 -8.77 9.71 3.92
CA ARG A 49 -9.60 8.55 4.29
C ARG A 49 -10.42 8.07 3.09
N GLU A 50 -11.13 9.00 2.45
CA GLU A 50 -11.94 8.76 1.24
C GLU A 50 -11.13 8.10 0.12
N GLU A 51 -9.93 8.61 -0.18
CA GLU A 51 -9.04 8.03 -1.19
C GLU A 51 -8.67 6.57 -0.88
N ARG A 52 -8.45 6.25 0.41
CA ARG A 52 -8.10 4.89 0.84
C ARG A 52 -9.30 3.96 0.71
N ASP A 53 -10.48 4.44 1.07
CA ASP A 53 -11.72 3.64 1.04
C ASP A 53 -12.07 3.31 -0.42
N LYS A 54 -11.99 4.31 -1.32
CA LYS A 54 -12.14 4.10 -2.77
C LYS A 54 -11.11 3.13 -3.35
N GLU A 55 -9.84 3.26 -2.97
CA GLU A 55 -8.79 2.34 -3.44
C GLU A 55 -8.98 0.91 -2.91
N ALA A 56 -9.49 0.76 -1.69
CA ALA A 56 -9.82 -0.55 -1.12
C ALA A 56 -11.00 -1.21 -1.86
N GLU A 57 -12.02 -0.43 -2.19
CA GLU A 57 -13.18 -0.88 -2.97
C GLU A 57 -12.77 -1.34 -4.37
N LEU A 58 -11.98 -0.53 -5.09
CA LEU A 58 -11.45 -0.91 -6.40
C LEU A 58 -10.63 -2.20 -6.36
N ARG A 59 -9.83 -2.40 -5.30
CA ARG A 59 -9.07 -3.65 -5.12
C ARG A 59 -9.99 -4.84 -4.88
N LYS A 60 -11.06 -4.66 -4.11
CA LYS A 60 -12.05 -5.71 -3.87
C LYS A 60 -12.77 -6.09 -5.17
N GLN A 61 -13.21 -5.09 -5.92
CA GLN A 61 -13.84 -5.28 -7.24
C GLN A 61 -12.92 -5.98 -8.25
N ALA A 62 -11.60 -5.76 -8.18
CA ALA A 62 -10.64 -6.48 -9.01
C ALA A 62 -10.34 -7.90 -8.48
N GLN A 63 -10.32 -8.09 -7.16
CA GLN A 63 -10.02 -9.38 -6.55
C GLN A 63 -11.14 -10.41 -6.78
N ASP A 64 -12.40 -10.01 -6.67
CA ASP A 64 -13.55 -10.90 -6.84
C ASP A 64 -13.54 -11.64 -8.19
N PRO A 65 -13.42 -10.99 -9.37
CA PRO A 65 -13.36 -11.67 -10.66
C PRO A 65 -12.04 -12.43 -10.86
N ASN A 66 -10.91 -11.93 -10.34
CA ASN A 66 -9.65 -12.68 -10.38
C ASN A 66 -9.77 -14.04 -9.67
N GLN A 67 -10.48 -14.06 -8.54
CA GLN A 67 -10.62 -15.25 -7.72
C GLN A 67 -11.70 -16.19 -8.27
N ARG A 68 -12.84 -15.64 -8.74
CA ARG A 68 -13.97 -16.43 -9.27
C ARG A 68 -13.77 -16.94 -10.69
N ASN A 69 -13.24 -16.09 -11.58
CA ASN A 69 -13.25 -16.34 -13.02
C ASN A 69 -11.86 -16.68 -13.58
N HIS A 70 -10.80 -16.37 -12.84
CA HIS A 70 -9.42 -16.53 -13.31
C HIS A 70 -8.56 -17.43 -12.40
N GLY A 71 -9.19 -18.24 -11.53
CA GLY A 71 -8.48 -19.20 -10.68
C GLY A 71 -7.43 -18.56 -9.76
N GLY A 72 -7.63 -17.30 -9.38
CA GLY A 72 -6.66 -16.52 -8.59
C GLY A 72 -5.59 -15.81 -9.41
N SER A 73 -5.58 -15.93 -10.74
CA SER A 73 -4.69 -15.16 -11.60
C SER A 73 -5.05 -13.68 -11.59
N ARG A 74 -4.02 -12.82 -11.57
CA ARG A 74 -4.17 -11.35 -11.53
C ARG A 74 -4.42 -10.79 -12.92
N VAL A 75 -5.64 -10.92 -13.41
CA VAL A 75 -6.08 -10.38 -14.72
C VAL A 75 -6.56 -8.94 -14.56
N PHE A 76 -7.42 -8.69 -13.58
CA PHE A 76 -7.87 -7.34 -13.22
C PHE A 76 -6.91 -6.71 -12.22
N VAL A 77 -6.39 -5.53 -12.54
CA VAL A 77 -5.46 -4.78 -11.69
C VAL A 77 -5.90 -3.33 -11.55
N VAL A 78 -5.75 -2.80 -10.34
CA VAL A 78 -5.98 -1.38 -10.07
C VAL A 78 -4.73 -0.60 -10.49
N TYR A 79 -4.86 0.24 -11.52
CA TYR A 79 -3.76 1.11 -11.98
C TYR A 79 -3.49 2.24 -10.96
N ARG A 80 -2.24 2.71 -10.90
CA ARG A 80 -1.74 3.65 -9.88
C ARG A 80 -1.43 5.03 -10.42
#